data_AF-A0A9E1MVT5-F1
#
_entry.id   AF-A0A9E1MVT5-F1
#
_cell.length_a   1.000
_cell.length_b   1.000
_cell.length_c   1.000
_cell.angle_alpha   90.00
_cell.angle_beta   90.00
_cell.angle_gamma   90.00
#
_symmetry.space_group_name_H-M   'P 1'
#
loop_
_entity.id
_entity.type
_entity.pdbx_description
1 polymer ?
#
loop_
_entity_poly.entity_id
_entity_poly.type
_entity_poly.pdbx_seq_one_letter_code
_entity_poly.pdbx_strand_id
1 'polypeptide(L)'
;MILTIVGAPALSKATYKRLLGIIVETNPGVTDIGAEYVHFVKLTERLDADEMAVLEQVLKYGPRKRRHELETGELFLVVPRLGTISPWSSKATDITHICGLTKVGRLERGIGYRIEGTIDDRRAILGALHDRMTQAVLEDISDGKHLFERHEPRPLCQVPILSEGRPALERANSELGLALAPDEMDYLIDNFTRLGRSPNDVELMMFAQANSEHCRHKVFNADFV
;
A
#
# COMPACT_ATOMS: atom_id res chain seq x y z
N MET A 1 -9.62 -11.02 -14.71
CA MET A 1 -10.93 -10.60 -14.15
C MET A 1 -10.75 -10.24 -12.69
N ILE A 2 -11.65 -9.44 -12.08
CA ILE A 2 -11.64 -9.17 -10.64
C ILE A 2 -13.01 -9.55 -10.09
N LEU A 3 -13.00 -10.41 -9.08
CA LEU A 3 -14.18 -10.87 -8.37
C LEU A 3 -14.19 -10.20 -6.99
N THR A 4 -15.36 -9.72 -6.56
CA THR A 4 -15.54 -9.12 -5.24
C THR A 4 -16.45 -9.99 -4.40
N ILE A 5 -16.02 -10.32 -3.18
CA ILE A 5 -16.75 -11.16 -2.23
C ILE A 5 -16.85 -10.42 -0.90
N VAL A 6 -18.08 -10.12 -0.47
CA VAL A 6 -18.34 -9.55 0.86
C VAL A 6 -18.13 -10.63 1.92
N GLY A 7 -17.39 -10.28 2.97
CA GLY A 7 -17.00 -11.15 4.06
C GLY A 7 -17.83 -10.92 5.32
N ALA A 8 -17.29 -11.39 6.45
CA ALA A 8 -17.92 -11.19 7.76
C ALA A 8 -17.85 -9.72 8.22
N PRO A 9 -18.69 -9.34 9.21
CA PRO A 9 -18.59 -8.04 9.87
C PRO A 9 -17.17 -7.78 10.43
N ALA A 10 -16.67 -6.56 10.21
CA ALA A 10 -15.30 -6.18 10.56
C ALA A 10 -15.17 -5.51 11.94
N LEU A 11 -16.29 -5.12 12.57
CA LEU A 11 -16.27 -4.41 13.86
C LEU A 11 -16.59 -5.32 15.06
N SER A 12 -15.74 -5.26 16.08
CA SER A 12 -16.09 -5.74 17.42
C SER A 12 -17.05 -4.75 18.09
N LYS A 13 -17.79 -5.20 19.12
CA LYS A 13 -18.68 -4.31 19.91
C LYS A 13 -17.94 -3.10 20.51
N ALA A 14 -16.71 -3.30 20.96
CA ALA A 14 -15.91 -2.23 21.56
C ALA A 14 -15.43 -1.23 20.49
N THR A 15 -14.96 -1.75 19.35
CA THR A 15 -14.52 -0.92 18.22
C THR A 15 -15.67 -0.10 17.65
N TYR A 16 -16.83 -0.72 17.46
CA TYR A 16 -18.06 -0.06 17.02
C TYR A 16 -18.41 1.14 17.91
N LYS A 17 -18.54 0.91 19.23
CA LYS A 17 -18.89 1.99 20.19
C LYS A 17 -17.88 3.12 20.17
N ARG A 18 -16.59 2.79 20.10
CA ARG A 18 -15.50 3.77 20.05
C ARG A 18 -15.56 4.61 18.78
N LEU A 19 -15.69 3.97 17.62
CA LEU A 19 -15.73 4.66 16.33
C LEU A 19 -16.97 5.54 16.20
N LEU A 20 -18.15 5.01 16.55
CA LEU A 20 -19.38 5.80 16.51
C LEU A 20 -19.29 7.03 17.42
N GLY A 21 -18.75 6.87 18.64
CA GLY A 21 -18.54 7.99 19.56
C GLY A 21 -17.66 9.09 18.97
N ILE A 22 -16.51 8.72 18.40
CA ILE A 22 -15.58 9.67 17.75
C ILE A 22 -16.24 10.37 16.55
N ILE A 23 -16.99 9.62 15.73
CA ILE A 23 -17.62 10.18 14.53
C ILE A 23 -18.72 11.18 14.91
N VAL A 24 -19.57 10.83 15.88
CA VAL A 24 -20.68 11.69 16.31
C VAL A 24 -20.21 13.02 16.93
N GLU A 25 -19.02 13.07 17.53
CA GLU A 25 -18.45 14.33 18.05
C GLU A 25 -18.28 15.41 16.96
N THR A 26 -17.98 15.00 15.72
CA THR A 26 -17.75 15.89 14.58
C THR A 26 -18.89 15.86 13.56
N ASN A 27 -19.75 14.84 13.64
CA ASN A 27 -20.89 14.62 12.75
C ASN A 27 -22.12 14.22 13.59
N PRO A 28 -22.76 15.16 14.32
CA PRO A 28 -23.85 14.84 15.24
C PRO A 28 -25.09 14.22 14.57
N GLY A 29 -25.23 14.40 13.25
CA GLY A 29 -26.30 13.79 12.46
C GLY A 29 -26.09 12.31 12.11
N VAL A 30 -24.91 11.73 12.41
CA VAL A 30 -24.62 10.31 12.19
C VAL A 30 -25.33 9.46 13.25
N THR A 31 -26.08 8.46 12.79
CA THR A 31 -26.90 7.60 13.66
C THR A 31 -26.27 6.23 13.90
N ASP A 32 -25.57 5.68 12.91
CA ASP A 32 -24.98 4.34 12.99
C ASP A 32 -23.77 4.18 12.06
N ILE A 33 -22.95 3.16 12.34
CA ILE A 33 -21.81 2.73 11.51
C ILE A 33 -21.77 1.21 11.39
N GLY A 34 -21.79 0.73 10.16
CA GLY A 34 -21.59 -0.66 9.78
C GLY A 34 -20.21 -0.87 9.16
N ALA A 35 -19.68 -2.08 9.26
CA ALA A 35 -18.49 -2.41 8.49
C ALA A 35 -18.39 -3.90 8.16
N GLU A 36 -17.98 -4.20 6.93
CA GLU A 36 -17.79 -5.55 6.41
C GLU A 36 -16.41 -5.69 5.79
N TYR A 37 -15.81 -6.86 5.92
CA TYR A 37 -14.66 -7.17 5.09
C TYR A 37 -15.09 -7.27 3.64
N VAL A 38 -14.29 -6.73 2.73
CA VAL A 38 -14.51 -6.87 1.29
C VAL A 38 -13.26 -7.51 0.71
N HIS A 39 -13.42 -8.66 0.08
CA HIS A 39 -12.32 -9.39 -0.55
C HIS A 39 -12.33 -9.12 -2.05
N PHE A 40 -11.17 -8.77 -2.58
CA PHE A 40 -10.95 -8.61 -4.01
C PHE A 40 -10.05 -9.73 -4.50
N VAL A 41 -10.50 -10.47 -5.50
CA VAL A 41 -9.81 -11.65 -6.02
C VAL A 41 -9.47 -11.39 -7.48
N LYS A 42 -8.18 -11.19 -7.76
CA LYS A 42 -7.67 -11.11 -9.12
C LYS A 42 -7.54 -12.51 -9.68
N LEU A 43 -8.31 -12.79 -10.72
CA LEU A 43 -8.32 -14.07 -11.40
C LEU A 43 -7.62 -13.98 -12.76
N THR A 44 -6.78 -14.97 -13.07
CA THR A 44 -6.20 -15.18 -14.41
C THR A 44 -7.25 -15.75 -15.36
N GLU A 45 -8.10 -16.66 -14.86
CA GLU A 45 -9.15 -17.35 -15.60
C GLU A 45 -10.45 -17.44 -14.78
N ARG A 46 -11.56 -17.84 -15.40
CA ARG A 46 -12.81 -18.03 -14.66
C ARG A 46 -12.72 -19.29 -13.79
N LEU A 47 -13.24 -19.19 -12.57
CA LEU A 47 -13.42 -20.34 -11.70
C LEU A 47 -14.64 -21.15 -12.14
N ASP A 48 -14.56 -22.47 -12.05
CA ASP A 48 -15.73 -23.33 -12.12
C ASP A 48 -16.51 -23.34 -10.79
N ALA A 49 -17.60 -24.10 -10.74
CA ALA A 49 -18.48 -24.13 -9.57
C ALA A 49 -17.80 -24.72 -8.32
N ASP A 50 -16.95 -25.74 -8.49
CA ASP A 50 -16.26 -26.40 -7.38
C ASP A 50 -15.15 -25.48 -6.84
N GLU A 51 -14.38 -24.87 -7.74
CA GLU A 51 -13.37 -23.87 -7.38
C GLU A 51 -13.97 -22.66 -6.66
N MET A 52 -15.13 -22.17 -7.14
CA MET A 52 -15.84 -21.07 -6.50
C MET A 52 -16.30 -21.46 -5.08
N ALA A 53 -16.83 -22.67 -4.89
CA ALA A 53 -17.25 -23.16 -3.58
C ALA A 53 -16.07 -23.24 -2.60
N VAL A 54 -14.90 -23.71 -3.05
CA VAL A 54 -13.67 -23.72 -2.24
C VAL A 54 -13.24 -22.29 -1.89
N LEU A 55 -13.26 -21.36 -2.85
CA LEU A 55 -12.90 -19.96 -2.61
C LEU A 55 -13.81 -19.32 -1.54
N GLU A 56 -15.12 -19.51 -1.66
CA GLU A 56 -16.09 -19.01 -0.68
C GLU A 56 -15.84 -19.59 0.71
N GLN A 57 -15.49 -20.88 0.80
CA GLN A 57 -15.15 -21.52 2.07
C GLN A 57 -13.88 -20.94 2.69
N VAL A 58 -12.84 -20.69 1.89
CA VAL A 58 -11.59 -20.06 2.35
C VAL A 58 -11.84 -18.65 2.89
N LEU A 59 -12.72 -17.88 2.24
CA LEU A 59 -13.04 -16.50 2.63
C LEU A 59 -14.10 -16.39 3.74
N LYS A 60 -14.67 -17.52 4.17
CA LYS A 60 -15.62 -17.59 5.27
C LYS A 60 -14.92 -17.75 6.61
N TYR A 61 -14.44 -16.64 7.16
CA TYR A 61 -13.79 -16.58 8.46
C TYR A 61 -14.32 -15.42 9.31
N GLY A 62 -13.92 -15.39 10.59
CA GLY A 62 -14.29 -14.33 11.53
C GLY A 62 -15.51 -14.64 12.40
N PRO A 63 -15.90 -13.70 13.27
CA PRO A 63 -16.97 -13.91 14.24
C PRO A 63 -18.33 -14.05 13.54
N ARG A 64 -19.08 -15.10 13.88
CA ARG A 64 -20.42 -15.39 13.32
C ARG A 64 -21.53 -14.40 13.71
N LYS A 65 -21.23 -13.36 14.49
CA LYS A 65 -22.25 -12.45 15.01
C LYS A 65 -22.56 -11.36 13.98
N ARG A 66 -23.73 -11.50 13.34
CA ARG A 66 -24.44 -10.52 12.51
C ARG A 66 -24.88 -9.29 13.32
N ARG A 67 -23.97 -8.41 13.72
CA ARG A 67 -24.39 -7.13 14.29
C ARG A 67 -23.66 -6.02 13.55
N HIS A 68 -24.46 -5.18 12.89
CA HIS A 68 -24.10 -3.96 12.14
C HIS A 68 -23.59 -4.22 10.70
N GLU A 69 -24.31 -5.05 9.97
CA GLU A 69 -24.38 -4.94 8.51
C GLU A 69 -25.42 -3.84 8.23
N LEU A 70 -24.99 -2.72 7.68
CA LEU A 70 -25.90 -1.68 7.21
C LEU A 70 -26.10 -1.88 5.71
N GLU A 71 -27.35 -1.89 5.26
CA GLU A 71 -27.66 -1.94 3.82
C GLU A 71 -27.60 -0.53 3.20
N THR A 72 -27.74 0.49 4.03
CA THR A 72 -27.82 1.90 3.66
C THR A 72 -26.69 2.72 4.26
N GLY A 73 -26.57 3.98 3.83
CA GLY A 73 -25.51 4.90 4.27
C GLY A 73 -24.38 5.07 3.26
N GLU A 74 -23.57 6.09 3.48
CA GLU A 74 -22.44 6.42 2.61
C GLU A 74 -21.29 5.43 2.83
N LEU A 75 -20.74 4.92 1.72
CA LEU A 75 -19.64 3.96 1.72
C LEU A 75 -18.29 4.67 1.81
N PHE A 76 -17.44 4.14 2.70
CA PHE A 76 -16.01 4.44 2.78
C PHE A 76 -15.26 3.11 2.69
N LEU A 77 -14.74 2.78 1.51
CA LEU A 77 -14.00 1.54 1.30
C LEU A 77 -12.53 1.77 1.66
N VAL A 78 -12.12 1.29 2.84
CA VAL A 78 -10.73 1.37 3.31
C VAL A 78 -9.96 0.15 2.79
N VAL A 79 -8.90 0.40 2.04
CA VAL A 79 -8.03 -0.63 1.43
C VAL A 79 -6.56 -0.33 1.73
N PRO A 80 -5.65 -1.29 1.54
CA PRO A 80 -4.22 -0.99 1.51
C PRO A 80 -3.92 0.10 0.49
N ARG A 81 -2.93 0.93 0.77
CA ARG A 81 -2.53 2.01 -0.13
C ARG A 81 -2.22 1.45 -1.52
N LEU A 82 -2.74 2.09 -2.57
CA LEU A 82 -2.52 1.66 -3.95
C LEU A 82 -1.01 1.59 -4.24
N GLY A 83 -0.59 0.52 -4.93
CA GLY A 83 0.82 0.20 -5.16
C GLY A 83 1.49 -0.63 -4.05
N THR A 84 0.78 -0.95 -2.96
CA THR A 84 1.26 -1.85 -1.90
C THR A 84 0.55 -3.21 -1.96
N ILE A 85 1.15 -4.22 -1.33
CA ILE A 85 0.57 -5.56 -1.15
C ILE A 85 0.53 -5.82 0.35
N SER A 86 -0.65 -6.09 0.91
CA SER A 86 -0.75 -6.33 2.35
C SER A 86 -0.13 -7.69 2.73
N PRO A 87 0.39 -7.87 3.97
CA PRO A 87 0.79 -9.19 4.43
C PRO A 87 -0.35 -10.22 4.45
N TRP A 88 -1.60 -9.75 4.55
CA TRP A 88 -2.79 -10.58 4.41
C TRP A 88 -2.92 -11.10 2.98
N SER A 89 -2.70 -10.25 1.97
CA SER A 89 -2.74 -10.60 0.55
C SER A 89 -1.80 -11.75 0.22
N SER A 90 -0.53 -11.68 0.67
CA SER A 90 0.44 -12.75 0.43
C SER A 90 -0.03 -14.08 1.01
N LYS A 91 -0.41 -14.10 2.31
CA LYS A 91 -0.83 -15.34 2.98
C LYS A 91 -2.14 -15.89 2.43
N ALA A 92 -3.11 -15.03 2.12
CA ALA A 92 -4.38 -15.46 1.56
C ALA A 92 -4.19 -16.06 0.17
N THR A 93 -3.33 -15.46 -0.65
CA THR A 93 -2.97 -15.99 -1.98
C THR A 93 -2.31 -17.36 -1.85
N ASP A 94 -1.34 -17.50 -0.94
CA ASP A 94 -0.68 -18.79 -0.67
C ASP A 94 -1.69 -19.87 -0.23
N ILE A 95 -2.61 -19.53 0.69
CA ILE A 95 -3.68 -20.45 1.13
C ILE A 95 -4.53 -20.90 -0.07
N THR A 96 -4.93 -19.98 -0.95
CA THR A 96 -5.73 -20.36 -2.13
C THR A 96 -4.97 -21.29 -3.07
N HIS A 97 -3.67 -21.09 -3.26
CA HIS A 97 -2.84 -21.99 -4.06
C HIS A 97 -2.69 -23.36 -3.43
N ILE A 98 -2.51 -23.44 -2.11
CA ILE A 98 -2.48 -24.71 -1.35
C ILE A 98 -3.81 -25.46 -1.47
N CYS A 99 -4.94 -24.74 -1.52
CA CYS A 99 -6.26 -25.31 -1.76
C CYS A 99 -6.54 -25.67 -3.23
N GLY A 100 -5.56 -25.56 -4.13
CA GLY A 100 -5.69 -25.92 -5.55
C GLY A 100 -6.23 -24.81 -6.46
N LEU A 101 -6.51 -23.61 -5.94
CA LEU A 101 -7.06 -22.49 -6.70
C LEU A 101 -5.95 -21.71 -7.45
N THR A 102 -5.28 -22.38 -8.39
CA THR A 102 -4.14 -21.81 -9.15
C THR A 102 -4.53 -20.63 -10.06
N LYS A 103 -5.81 -20.50 -10.41
CA LYS A 103 -6.37 -19.39 -11.20
C LYS A 103 -6.44 -18.06 -10.42
N VAL A 104 -6.21 -18.10 -9.11
CA VAL A 104 -6.15 -16.90 -8.28
C VAL A 104 -4.76 -16.28 -8.37
N GLY A 105 -4.65 -15.15 -9.06
CA GLY A 105 -3.37 -14.44 -9.20
C GLY A 105 -2.98 -13.66 -7.94
N ARG A 106 -3.97 -13.05 -7.26
CA ARG A 106 -3.79 -12.36 -5.97
C ARG A 106 -5.12 -12.09 -5.29
N LEU A 107 -5.18 -12.22 -3.97
CA LEU A 107 -6.28 -11.71 -3.16
C LEU A 107 -5.87 -10.43 -2.45
N GLU A 108 -6.81 -9.54 -2.20
CA GLU A 108 -6.63 -8.42 -1.28
C GLU A 108 -7.88 -8.21 -0.44
N ARG A 109 -7.74 -7.56 0.72
CA ARG A 109 -8.86 -7.30 1.64
C ARG A 109 -8.95 -5.83 1.98
N GLY A 110 -10.14 -5.28 1.83
CA GLY A 110 -10.55 -3.99 2.39
C GLY A 110 -11.59 -4.14 3.52
N ILE A 111 -11.98 -3.01 4.07
CA ILE A 111 -13.12 -2.86 4.97
C ILE A 111 -14.05 -1.81 4.35
N GLY A 112 -15.26 -2.23 3.99
CA GLY A 112 -16.31 -1.30 3.58
C GLY A 112 -17.03 -0.79 4.81
N TYR A 113 -16.80 0.47 5.18
CA TYR A 113 -17.58 1.14 6.23
C TYR A 113 -18.79 1.80 5.61
N ARG A 114 -19.95 1.66 6.23
CA ARG A 114 -21.16 2.40 5.87
C ARG A 114 -21.57 3.29 7.03
N ILE A 115 -21.82 4.55 6.75
CA ILE A 115 -22.20 5.54 7.74
C ILE A 115 -23.60 6.05 7.42
N GLU A 116 -24.51 5.89 8.38
CA GLU A 116 -25.89 6.38 8.26
C GLU A 116 -26.06 7.71 8.97
N GLY A 117 -26.88 8.59 8.37
CA GLY A 117 -27.15 9.93 8.88
C GLY A 117 -26.44 11.02 8.08
N THR A 118 -26.46 12.24 8.62
CA THR A 118 -25.88 13.41 7.96
C THR A 118 -24.40 13.52 8.30
N ILE A 119 -23.56 13.64 7.25
CA ILE A 119 -22.11 13.84 7.37
C ILE A 119 -21.80 15.32 7.18
N ASP A 120 -21.36 15.97 8.26
CA ASP A 120 -21.00 17.39 8.30
C ASP A 120 -19.50 17.59 8.02
N ASP A 121 -18.64 16.71 8.55
CA ASP A 121 -17.18 16.71 8.39
C ASP A 121 -16.68 15.34 7.93
N ARG A 122 -16.62 15.17 6.60
CA ARG A 122 -16.06 13.98 5.94
C ARG A 122 -14.58 13.76 6.29
N ARG A 123 -13.80 14.82 6.51
CA ARG A 123 -12.36 14.70 6.78
C ARG A 123 -12.11 14.10 8.16
N ALA A 124 -12.92 14.49 9.16
CA ALA A 124 -12.87 13.89 10.49
C ALA A 124 -13.19 12.38 10.44
N ILE A 125 -14.20 11.98 9.67
CA ILE A 125 -14.52 10.57 9.43
C ILE A 125 -13.34 9.84 8.81
N LEU A 126 -12.75 10.37 7.74
CA LEU A 126 -11.58 9.75 7.11
C LEU A 126 -10.43 9.56 8.11
N GLY A 127 -10.16 10.56 8.95
CA GLY A 127 -9.15 10.47 10.00
C GLY A 127 -9.44 9.40 11.07
N ALA A 128 -10.71 9.06 11.30
CA ALA A 128 -11.11 8.02 12.24
C ALA A 128 -11.09 6.60 11.64
N LEU A 129 -11.30 6.46 10.33
CA LEU A 129 -11.51 5.16 9.67
C LEU A 129 -10.23 4.48 9.15
N HIS A 130 -9.18 5.24 8.81
CA HIS A 130 -7.99 4.68 8.16
C HIS A 130 -6.68 5.29 8.65
N ASP A 131 -5.60 4.53 8.48
CA ASP A 131 -4.23 5.01 8.62
C ASP A 131 -3.73 5.59 7.30
N ARG A 132 -3.52 6.91 7.26
CA ARG A 132 -3.02 7.64 6.07
C ARG A 132 -1.68 7.14 5.52
N MET A 133 -0.87 6.45 6.33
CA MET A 133 0.46 5.98 5.91
C MET A 133 0.36 4.68 5.12
N THR A 134 -0.57 3.80 5.49
CA THR A 134 -0.65 2.42 5.02
C THR A 134 -1.91 2.09 4.21
N GLN A 135 -2.95 2.92 4.32
CA GLN A 135 -4.26 2.69 3.73
C GLN A 135 -4.68 3.86 2.83
N ALA A 136 -5.67 3.60 1.98
CA ALA A 136 -6.39 4.58 1.19
C ALA A 136 -7.90 4.34 1.31
N VAL A 137 -8.69 5.37 1.02
CA VAL A 137 -10.16 5.27 1.02
C VAL A 137 -10.65 5.45 -0.41
N LEU A 138 -11.46 4.50 -0.87
CA LEU A 138 -12.13 4.51 -2.16
C LEU A 138 -13.62 4.77 -1.93
N GLU A 139 -14.27 5.36 -2.94
CA GLU A 139 -15.68 5.74 -2.87
C GLU A 139 -16.60 4.60 -3.29
N ASP A 140 -16.15 3.76 -4.23
CA ASP A 140 -16.92 2.64 -4.74
C ASP A 140 -16.19 1.29 -4.58
N ILE A 141 -16.97 0.21 -4.45
CA ILE A 141 -16.42 -1.15 -4.37
C ILE A 141 -15.70 -1.55 -5.66
N SER A 142 -16.19 -1.11 -6.81
CA SER A 142 -15.60 -1.38 -8.14
C SER A 142 -14.22 -0.74 -8.32
N ASP A 143 -13.89 0.30 -7.57
CA ASP A 143 -12.57 0.92 -7.54
C ASP A 143 -11.51 -0.01 -6.91
N GLY A 144 -11.93 -1.07 -6.21
CA GLY A 144 -11.04 -2.13 -5.75
C GLY A 144 -10.21 -2.76 -6.87
N LYS A 145 -10.58 -2.56 -8.15
CA LYS A 145 -9.76 -2.93 -9.30
C LYS A 145 -8.37 -2.27 -9.31
N HIS A 146 -8.27 -1.05 -8.78
CA HIS A 146 -7.03 -0.28 -8.74
C HIS A 146 -5.97 -0.93 -7.85
N LEU A 147 -6.38 -1.79 -6.89
CA LEU A 147 -5.45 -2.58 -6.09
C LEU A 147 -4.57 -3.49 -6.94
N PHE A 148 -5.00 -3.85 -8.17
CA PHE A 148 -4.33 -4.81 -9.05
C PHE A 148 -3.81 -4.19 -10.35
N GLU A 149 -3.68 -2.87 -10.40
CA GLU A 149 -3.03 -2.21 -11.52
C GLU A 149 -1.61 -2.76 -11.72
N ARG A 150 -1.30 -3.01 -12.98
CA ARG A 150 0.06 -3.33 -13.41
C ARG A 150 0.60 -2.07 -14.05
N HIS A 151 1.76 -1.65 -13.59
CA HIS A 151 2.53 -0.60 -14.25
C HIS A 151 3.63 -1.25 -15.07
N GLU A 152 3.89 -0.68 -16.24
CA GLU A 152 5.03 -1.10 -17.05
C GLU A 152 6.34 -0.84 -16.29
N PRO A 153 7.33 -1.74 -16.39
CA PRO A 153 8.65 -1.50 -15.83
C PRO A 153 9.20 -0.16 -16.32
N ARG A 154 9.66 0.68 -15.38
CA ARG A 154 10.29 1.96 -15.74
C ARG A 154 11.63 1.69 -16.43
N PRO A 155 11.98 2.46 -17.49
CA PRO A 155 13.28 2.33 -18.14
C PRO A 155 14.41 2.77 -17.18
N LEU A 156 15.59 2.21 -17.41
CA LEU A 156 16.82 2.62 -16.73
C LEU A 156 17.14 4.09 -17.02
N CYS A 157 17.47 4.87 -16.00
CA CYS A 157 17.85 6.26 -16.16
C CYS A 157 19.38 6.43 -16.04
N GLN A 158 19.98 7.14 -16.99
CA GLN A 158 21.41 7.47 -16.94
C GLN A 158 21.59 8.92 -16.50
N VAL A 159 22.48 9.15 -15.54
CA VAL A 159 22.80 10.49 -15.03
C VAL A 159 23.97 11.08 -15.83
N PRO A 160 23.80 12.21 -16.53
CA PRO A 160 24.73 12.69 -17.56
C PRO A 160 26.01 13.36 -17.01
N ILE A 161 26.72 12.72 -16.07
CA ILE A 161 27.96 13.26 -15.48
C ILE A 161 29.04 13.55 -16.53
N LEU A 162 29.17 12.76 -17.60
CA LEU A 162 30.21 13.02 -18.61
C LEU A 162 29.97 14.29 -19.43
N SER A 163 28.71 14.58 -19.76
CA SER A 163 28.36 15.75 -20.58
C SER A 163 28.08 16.98 -19.73
N GLU A 164 27.60 16.82 -18.51
CA GLU A 164 27.11 17.91 -17.67
C GLU A 164 27.89 18.08 -16.36
N GLY A 165 28.80 17.16 -16.04
CA GLY A 165 29.67 17.23 -14.88
C GLY A 165 28.92 17.14 -13.54
N ARG A 166 29.50 17.79 -12.53
CA ARG A 166 29.00 17.84 -11.15
C ARG A 166 27.54 18.30 -11.01
N PRO A 167 27.05 19.31 -11.77
CA PRO A 167 25.64 19.71 -11.72
C PRO A 167 24.64 18.58 -11.98
N ALA A 168 24.94 17.63 -12.87
CA ALA A 168 24.05 16.49 -13.11
C ALA A 168 23.96 15.56 -11.89
N LEU A 169 25.08 15.37 -11.19
CA LEU A 169 25.10 14.57 -9.97
C LEU A 169 24.41 15.29 -8.80
N GLU A 170 24.55 16.61 -8.68
CA GLU A 170 23.85 17.39 -7.66
C GLU A 170 22.32 17.34 -7.83
N ARG A 171 21.83 17.43 -9.07
CA ARG A 171 20.40 17.24 -9.35
C ARG A 171 19.94 15.83 -9.01
N ALA A 172 20.67 14.81 -9.45
CA ALA A 172 20.36 13.42 -9.10
C ALA A 172 20.38 13.18 -7.58
N ASN A 173 21.33 13.78 -6.85
CA ASN A 173 21.41 13.70 -5.39
C ASN A 173 20.15 14.24 -4.71
N SER A 174 19.64 15.37 -5.19
CA SER A 174 18.40 15.97 -4.67
C SER A 174 17.16 15.19 -5.06
N GLU A 175 16.98 14.87 -6.34
CA GLU A 175 15.79 14.22 -6.89
C GLU A 175 15.61 12.79 -6.37
N LEU A 176 16.71 12.04 -6.23
CA LEU A 176 16.70 10.66 -5.74
C LEU A 176 16.91 10.56 -4.22
N GLY A 177 17.17 11.68 -3.53
CA GLY A 177 17.41 11.71 -2.09
C GLY A 177 18.63 10.89 -1.66
N LEU A 178 19.75 11.00 -2.39
CA LEU A 178 20.94 10.17 -2.15
C LEU A 178 21.75 10.60 -0.91
N ALA A 179 21.60 11.86 -0.48
CA ALA A 179 22.29 12.44 0.67
C ALA A 179 23.83 12.31 0.60
N LEU A 180 24.40 12.44 -0.60
CA LEU A 180 25.84 12.37 -0.83
C LEU A 180 26.56 13.59 -0.25
N ALA A 181 27.67 13.34 0.44
CA ALA A 181 28.60 14.37 0.86
C ALA A 181 29.43 14.91 -0.33
N PRO A 182 30.03 16.11 -0.22
CA PRO A 182 30.83 16.68 -1.31
C PRO A 182 31.97 15.78 -1.81
N ASP A 183 32.68 15.14 -0.90
CA ASP A 183 33.77 14.20 -1.20
C ASP A 183 33.28 12.91 -1.87
N GLU A 184 32.09 12.43 -1.50
CA GLU A 184 31.44 11.29 -2.16
C GLU A 184 31.03 11.62 -3.59
N MET A 185 30.56 12.86 -3.84
CA MET A 185 30.25 13.32 -5.18
C MET A 185 31.51 13.43 -6.05
N ASP A 186 32.59 13.97 -5.51
CA ASP A 186 33.86 14.09 -6.22
C ASP A 186 34.42 12.69 -6.55
N TYR A 187 34.37 11.75 -5.59
CA TYR A 187 34.72 10.35 -5.81
C TYR A 187 33.94 9.71 -6.97
N LEU A 188 32.62 9.92 -7.02
CA LEU A 188 31.78 9.37 -8.09
C LEU A 188 32.15 9.97 -9.45
N ILE A 189 32.34 11.28 -9.52
CA ILE A 189 32.71 11.97 -10.76
C ILE A 189 34.05 11.44 -11.29
N ASP A 190 35.06 11.34 -10.44
CA ASP A 190 36.39 10.85 -10.84
C ASP A 190 36.31 9.41 -11.36
N ASN A 191 35.57 8.54 -10.67
CA ASN A 191 35.45 7.14 -11.07
C ASN A 191 34.68 6.96 -12.38
N PHE A 192 33.55 7.63 -12.56
CA PHE A 192 32.76 7.52 -13.80
C PHE A 192 33.45 8.20 -14.99
N THR A 193 34.18 9.29 -14.74
CA THR A 193 35.06 9.90 -15.75
C THR A 193 36.14 8.90 -16.19
N ARG A 194 36.82 8.23 -15.25
CA ARG A 194 37.82 7.20 -15.57
C ARG A 194 37.23 6.00 -16.31
N LEU A 195 36.00 5.61 -15.99
CA LEU A 195 35.28 4.53 -16.68
C LEU A 195 34.81 4.92 -18.09
N GLY A 196 34.86 6.20 -18.46
CA GLY A 196 34.44 6.67 -19.78
C GLY A 196 32.95 6.49 -20.03
N ARG A 197 32.12 6.41 -18.97
CA ARG A 197 30.65 6.36 -19.09
C ARG A 197 29.96 7.09 -17.95
N SER A 198 28.75 7.57 -18.22
CA SER A 198 27.86 8.09 -17.19
C SER A 198 27.28 6.95 -16.32
N PRO A 199 27.06 7.18 -15.01
CA PRO A 199 26.39 6.23 -14.13
C PRO A 199 24.90 6.10 -14.45
N ASN A 200 24.34 4.95 -14.10
CA ASN A 200 22.90 4.78 -13.99
C ASN A 200 22.40 5.19 -12.59
N ASP A 201 21.13 5.56 -12.49
CA ASP A 201 20.44 5.89 -11.24
C ASP A 201 20.59 4.80 -10.15
N VAL A 202 20.43 3.54 -10.53
CA VAL A 202 20.62 2.36 -9.67
C VAL A 202 22.05 2.24 -9.12
N GLU A 203 23.07 2.60 -9.90
CA GLU A 203 24.46 2.56 -9.43
C GLU A 203 24.71 3.63 -8.37
N LEU A 204 24.15 4.82 -8.56
CA LEU A 204 24.23 5.91 -7.59
C LEU A 204 23.44 5.59 -6.31
N MET A 205 22.23 5.03 -6.45
CA MET A 205 21.42 4.60 -5.32
C MET A 205 22.15 3.53 -4.49
N MET A 206 22.72 2.52 -5.15
CA MET A 206 23.50 1.48 -4.48
C MET A 206 24.67 2.09 -3.70
N PHE A 207 25.44 2.98 -4.34
CA PHE A 207 26.56 3.64 -3.70
C PHE A 207 26.13 4.46 -2.48
N ALA A 208 25.07 5.25 -2.60
CA ALA A 208 24.54 6.09 -1.53
C ALA A 208 24.08 5.26 -0.33
N GLN A 209 23.34 4.17 -0.55
CA GLN A 209 22.90 3.28 0.54
C GLN A 209 24.08 2.63 1.26
N ALA A 210 25.08 2.14 0.50
CA ALA A 210 26.26 1.48 1.06
C ALA A 210 27.18 2.44 1.84
N ASN A 211 27.23 3.71 1.47
CA ASN A 211 28.07 4.74 2.11
C ASN A 211 27.30 5.66 3.06
N SER A 212 26.02 5.41 3.30
CA SER A 212 25.28 6.08 4.37
C SER A 212 25.97 5.87 5.73
N GLU A 213 25.77 6.80 6.67
CA GLU A 213 26.26 6.64 8.04
C GLU A 213 25.82 5.29 8.61
N HIS A 214 24.53 4.97 8.47
CA HIS A 214 23.90 3.78 9.02
C HIS A 214 24.59 2.48 8.56
N CYS A 215 25.04 2.43 7.30
CA CYS A 215 25.70 1.24 6.75
C CYS A 215 27.20 1.22 7.02
N ARG A 216 27.85 2.40 6.95
CA ARG A 216 29.31 2.52 7.00
C ARG A 216 29.85 2.75 8.41
N HIS A 217 28.98 3.06 9.37
CA HIS A 217 29.30 3.38 10.75
C HIS A 217 30.43 4.42 10.83
N LYS A 218 30.30 5.51 10.06
CA LYS A 218 31.38 6.50 9.87
C LYS A 218 31.82 7.09 11.21
N VAL A 219 30.87 7.38 12.10
CA VAL A 219 31.14 7.93 13.43
C VAL A 219 31.91 6.95 14.30
N PHE A 220 31.58 5.66 14.25
CA PHE A 220 32.28 4.64 15.04
C PHE A 220 33.72 4.39 14.57
N ASN A 221 34.04 4.71 13.32
CA ASN A 221 35.38 4.57 12.74
C ASN A 221 36.12 5.91 12.63
N ALA A 222 35.57 7.00 13.17
CA ALA A 222 36.19 8.31 13.11
C ALA A 222 37.33 8.42 14.13
N ASP A 223 38.33 9.23 13.78
CA ASP A 223 39.30 9.73 14.76
C ASP A 223 38.65 10.86 15.58
N PHE A 224 38.87 10.87 16.90
CA PHE A 224 38.36 11.88 17.81
C PHE A 224 39.53 12.70 18.39
N VAL A 225 39.33 14.02 18.52
CA VAL A 225 40.28 14.97 19.14
C VAL A 225 39.61 15.64 20.32
#